data_AF-A0A351J6X5-F1
#
_entry.id   AF-A0A351J6X5-F1
#
_cell.length_a   1.000
_cell.length_b   1.000
_cell.length_c   1.000
_cell.angle_alpha   90.00
_cell.angle_beta   90.00
_cell.angle_gamma   90.00
#
_symmetry.space_group_name_H-M   'P 1'
#
loop_
_entity.id
_entity.type
_entity.pdbx_description
1 polymer ?
#
loop_
_entity_poly.entity_id
_entity_poly.type
_entity_poly.pdbx_seq_one_letter_code
_entity_poly.pdbx_strand_id
1 'polypeptide(L)' 'MSLAAESRGRISFDEMFISMCHIVAERATCLRNKSGCLIVRDGAIVALGYNGAPKGMAHCSVQGCLCEESAF' A
#
# COMPACT_ATOMS: atom_id res chain seq x y z
N MET A 1 -11.36 27.13 -5.03
CA MET A 1 -11.23 28.11 -3.93
C MET A 1 -9.91 27.85 -3.23
N SER A 2 -8.92 28.69 -3.51
CA SER A 2 -7.63 28.71 -2.82
C SER A 2 -7.83 29.35 -1.45
N LEU A 3 -7.41 28.68 -0.37
CA LEU A 3 -7.15 29.33 0.91
C LEU A 3 -5.88 28.74 1.52
N ALA A 4 -4.98 29.65 1.85
CA ALA A 4 -3.57 29.45 2.13
C ALA A 4 -3.30 28.98 3.58
N ALA A 5 -2.28 28.14 3.73
CA ALA A 5 -1.25 28.20 4.79
C ALA A 5 -0.28 27.02 4.62
N GLU A 6 0.77 27.18 3.81
CA GLU A 6 1.95 26.32 3.91
C GLU A 6 2.75 26.77 5.13
N SER A 7 2.37 26.25 6.30
CA SER A 7 3.19 26.33 7.51
C SER A 7 4.50 25.60 7.22
N ARG A 8 5.64 26.31 7.26
CA ARG A 8 6.98 25.76 7.02
C ARG A 8 7.15 24.43 7.77
N GLY A 9 7.17 23.31 7.06
CA GLY A 9 7.36 21.96 7.61
C GLY A 9 6.13 21.04 7.67
N ARG A 10 4.93 21.48 7.26
CA ARG A 10 3.77 20.58 7.14
C ARG A 10 3.76 19.92 5.76
N ILE A 11 3.85 18.60 5.74
CA ILE A 11 3.74 17.81 4.50
C ILE A 11 2.36 17.99 3.85
N SER A 12 2.34 17.96 2.53
CA SER A 12 1.11 17.93 1.73
C SER A 12 0.31 16.66 1.98
N PHE A 13 -0.98 16.68 1.62
CA PHE A 13 -1.82 15.48 1.71
C PHE A 13 -1.28 14.36 0.83
N ASP A 14 -0.82 14.66 -0.39
CA ASP A 14 -0.28 13.66 -1.30
C ASP A 14 0.98 13.00 -0.75
N GLU A 15 1.91 13.78 -0.20
CA GLU A 15 3.13 13.23 0.45
C GLU A 15 2.77 12.33 1.64
N MET A 16 1.80 12.74 2.46
CA MET A 16 1.29 11.92 3.56
C MET A 16 0.66 10.62 3.04
N PHE A 17 -0.23 10.69 2.06
CA PHE A 17 -0.92 9.52 1.50
C PHE A 17 0.06 8.55 0.84
N ILE A 18 1.03 9.03 0.07
CA ILE A 18 2.07 8.19 -0.53
C ILE A 18 2.94 7.55 0.55
N SER A 19 3.36 8.30 1.57
CA SER A 19 4.12 7.74 2.71
C SER A 19 3.32 6.63 3.42
N MET A 20 2.02 6.84 3.61
CA MET A 20 1.14 5.83 4.18
C MET A 20 0.96 4.62 3.25
N CYS A 21 0.90 4.78 1.92
CA CYS A 21 0.90 3.66 0.98
C CYS A 21 2.17 2.79 1.15
N HIS A 22 3.34 3.39 1.36
CA HIS A 22 4.57 2.65 1.63
C HIS A 22 4.51 1.87 2.94
N ILE A 23 4.03 2.48 4.02
CA ILE A 23 3.84 1.79 5.31
C ILE A 23 2.85 0.62 5.16
N VAL A 24 1.75 0.81 4.44
CA VAL A 24 0.77 -0.25 4.19
C VAL A 24 1.41 -1.39 3.37
N ALA A 25 2.28 -1.08 2.40
CA ALA A 25 2.99 -2.05 1.59
C ALA A 25 3.93 -2.98 2.40
N GLU A 26 4.41 -2.54 3.57
CA GLU A 26 5.25 -3.37 4.45
C GLU A 26 4.53 -4.63 4.95
N ARG A 27 3.19 -4.60 5.00
CA ARG A 27 2.37 -5.76 5.34
C ARG A 27 2.20 -6.78 4.21
N ALA A 28 2.63 -6.44 2.99
CA ALA A 28 2.53 -7.33 1.86
C ALA A 28 3.33 -8.62 2.09
N THR A 29 2.72 -9.76 1.77
CA THR A 29 3.34 -11.07 1.99
C THR A 29 3.92 -11.68 0.72
N CYS A 30 3.86 -10.96 -0.40
CA CYS A 30 4.50 -11.38 -1.64
C CYS A 30 6.04 -11.27 -1.51
N LEU A 31 6.76 -12.20 -2.15
CA LEU A 31 8.22 -12.23 -2.18
C LEU A 31 8.81 -11.32 -3.28
N ARG A 32 8.05 -11.08 -4.36
CA ARG A 32 8.52 -10.37 -5.56
C ARG A 32 8.27 -8.87 -5.54
N ASN A 33 7.15 -8.44 -4.96
CA ASN A 33 6.75 -7.04 -4.96
C ASN A 33 5.98 -6.69 -3.69
N LYS A 34 6.23 -5.49 -3.15
CA LYS A 34 5.56 -4.94 -1.97
C LYS A 34 4.76 -3.73 -2.41
N SER A 35 3.45 -3.87 -2.51
CA SER A 35 2.55 -2.84 -3.00
C SER A 35 1.51 -2.50 -1.94
N GLY A 36 1.29 -1.21 -1.73
CA GLY A 36 0.26 -0.66 -0.85
C GLY A 36 -0.63 0.30 -1.62
N CYS A 37 -1.87 0.45 -1.17
CA CYS A 37 -2.90 1.26 -1.79
C CYS A 37 -3.77 1.90 -0.70
N LEU A 38 -4.20 3.13 -0.97
CA LEU A 38 -5.21 3.84 -0.19
C LEU A 38 -6.32 4.30 -1.13
N ILE A 39 -7.56 4.25 -0.66
CA ILE A 39 -8.70 4.91 -1.29
C ILE A 39 -9.06 6.10 -0.42
N VAL A 40 -9.06 7.29 -1.02
CA VAL A 40 -9.34 8.56 -0.34
C VAL A 40 -10.61 9.16 -0.91
N ARG A 41 -11.49 9.65 -0.04
CA ARG A 41 -12.71 10.40 -0.40
C ARG A 41 -12.83 11.59 0.53
N ASP A 42 -13.03 12.78 -0.03
CA ASP A 42 -13.22 14.03 0.72
C ASP A 42 -12.10 14.29 1.75
N GLY A 43 -10.85 13.94 1.41
CA GLY A 43 -9.68 14.10 2.27
C GLY A 43 -9.53 13.04 3.37
N ALA A 44 -10.45 12.09 3.49
CA ALA A 44 -10.39 10.99 4.44
C ALA A 44 -10.08 9.66 3.75
N ILE A 45 -9.27 8.83 4.41
CA ILE A 45 -8.99 7.46 3.94
C ILE A 45 -10.20 6.59 4.25
N VAL A 46 -10.82 6.01 3.22
CA VAL A 46 -11.97 5.11 3.35
C VAL A 46 -11.58 3.64 3.31
N ALA A 47 -10.43 3.32 2.71
CA ALA A 47 -9.88 1.97 2.67
C ALA A 47 -8.37 1.99 2.48
N LEU A 48 -7.73 0.91 2.93
CA LEU A 48 -6.33 0.61 2.71
C LEU A 48 -6.19 -0.85 2.24
N GLY A 49 -5.14 -1.15 1.49
CA GLY A 49 -4.88 -2.51 1.02
C GLY A 49 -3.43 -2.71 0.63
N TYR A 50 -3.00 -3.96 0.64
CA TYR A 50 -1.69 -4.40 0.18
C TYR A 50 -1.83 -5.73 -0.57
N ASN A 51 -0.85 -6.08 -1.39
CA ASN A 51 -0.86 -7.34 -2.12
C ASN A 51 -0.55 -8.54 -1.21
N GLY A 52 -1.36 -9.59 -1.29
CA GLY A 52 -1.22 -10.80 -0.48
C GLY A 52 -2.14 -11.92 -0.97
N ALA A 53 -2.00 -13.09 -0.34
CA ALA A 53 -2.86 -14.24 -0.64
C ALA A 53 -4.31 -13.97 -0.19
N PRO A 54 -5.32 -14.48 -0.91
CA PRO A 54 -6.71 -14.45 -0.46
C PRO A 54 -6.88 -15.09 0.91
N LYS A 55 -7.97 -14.73 1.61
CA LYS A 55 -8.30 -15.32 2.91
C LYS A 55 -8.41 -16.84 2.80
N GLY A 56 -7.73 -17.54 3.71
CA GLY A 56 -7.72 -19.01 3.77
C GLY A 56 -6.65 -19.67 2.90
N MET A 57 -5.83 -18.90 2.17
CA MET A 57 -4.68 -19.42 1.44
C MET A 57 -3.37 -19.08 2.16
N ALA A 58 -2.37 -19.93 2.00
CA ALA A 58 -1.03 -19.67 2.54
C ALA A 58 -0.39 -18.47 1.83
N HIS A 59 0.26 -17.62 2.61
CA HIS A 59 1.00 -16.49 2.08
C HIS A 59 2.27 -16.96 1.35
N CYS A 60 2.73 -16.19 0.35
CA CYS A 60 3.98 -16.51 -0.37
C CYS A 60 5.19 -16.60 0.57
N SER A 61 5.18 -15.86 1.68
CA SER A 61 6.19 -15.94 2.72
C SER A 61 6.26 -17.29 3.46
N VAL A 62 5.25 -18.15 3.31
CA VAL A 62 5.17 -19.47 3.93
C VAL A 62 5.36 -20.58 2.90
N GLN A 63 4.65 -20.50 1.77
CA GLN A 63 4.65 -21.58 0.77
C GLN A 63 5.51 -21.32 -0.48
N GLY A 64 6.15 -20.15 -0.60
CA GLY A 64 6.85 -19.75 -1.82
C GLY A 64 5.94 -19.05 -2.84
N CYS A 65 6.49 -18.67 -4.00
CA CYS A 65 5.75 -17.93 -5.03
C CYS A 65 5.36 -18.83 -6.20
N LEU A 66 4.05 -19.01 -6.42
CA LEU A 66 3.50 -19.80 -7.53
C LEU A 66 3.96 -19.32 -8.92
N CYS A 67 4.32 -18.05 -9.07
CA CYS A 67 4.82 -17.52 -10.34
C CYS A 67 6.21 -18.06 -10.70
N GLU A 68 7.01 -18.50 -9.73
CA GLU A 68 8.34 -19.08 -9.99
C GLU A 68 8.24 -20.52 -10.48
N GLU A 69 7.18 -21.25 -10.08
CA GLU A 69 6.91 -22.62 -10.56
C GLU A 69 6.44 -22.66 -12.02
N SER A 70 6.04 -21.51 -12.58
CA SER A 70 5.53 -21.39 -13.96
C SER A 70 6.56 -20.81 -14.95
N ALA A 71 7.83 -20.70 -14.57
CA ALA A 71 8.90 -20.34 -15.50
C ALA A 71 9.22 -21.56 -16.39
N PHE A 72 8.54 -21.61 -17.54
CA PHE A 72 8.81 -22.55 -18.63
C PHE A 72 10.20 -22.36 -19.22
#